data_AF-A0A0M0I261-F1
#
_entry.id   AF-A0A0M0I261-F1
#
_cell.length_a   1.000
_cell.length_b   1.000
_cell.length_c   1.000
_cell.angle_alpha   90.00
_cell.angle_beta   90.00
_cell.angle_gamma   90.00
#
_symmetry.space_group_name_H-M   'P 1'
#
loop_
_entity.id
_entity.type
_entity.pdbx_description
1 polymer ?
#
loop_
_entity_poly.entity_id
_entity_poly.type
_entity_poly.pdbx_seq_one_letter_code
_entity_poly.pdbx_strand_id
1 'polypeptide(L)'
;MQQGGTVLWCLFAVVVLFWLLVVERIIYLFVHYPKHKSEWLAQWARRSDHHSWHSRAIRDGWLAQARINLFQHTNTIKLLVSLCPMLGLLGTVTGMIAVFDVMALQGNSEPKQMAAGIAMATLPTMAGMVAALVGMFVHARLVKLCRNYSYSLEQQLRSQQ
;
A
#
# COMPACT_ATOMS: atom_id res chain seq x y z
N MET A 1 -11.03 28.16 -6.19
CA MET A 1 -10.20 26.98 -5.84
C MET A 1 -10.59 26.39 -4.46
N GLN A 2 -11.88 26.38 -4.11
CA GLN A 2 -12.38 26.01 -2.76
C GLN A 2 -13.24 24.74 -2.75
N GLN A 3 -13.08 23.88 -3.75
CA GLN A 3 -14.02 22.80 -4.03
C GLN A 3 -13.57 21.41 -3.48
N GLY A 4 -12.89 21.37 -2.34
CA GLY A 4 -12.45 20.08 -1.76
C GLY A 4 -12.01 20.10 -0.30
N GLY A 5 -11.88 21.29 0.30
CA GLY A 5 -11.43 21.45 1.67
C GLY A 5 -10.02 20.93 1.94
N THR A 6 -9.55 21.12 3.17
CA THR A 6 -8.26 20.61 3.67
C THR A 6 -8.14 19.09 3.55
N VAL A 7 -9.28 18.38 3.63
CA VAL A 7 -9.31 16.91 3.60
C VAL A 7 -8.87 16.35 2.26
N LEU A 8 -9.21 16.99 1.13
CA LEU A 8 -8.78 16.50 -0.19
C LEU A 8 -7.25 16.60 -0.36
N TRP A 9 -6.62 17.62 0.23
CA TRP A 9 -5.15 17.73 0.28
C TRP A 9 -4.51 16.65 1.14
N CYS A 10 -5.10 16.34 2.30
CA CYS A 10 -4.66 15.21 3.13
C CYS A 10 -4.79 13.87 2.38
N LEU A 11 -5.90 13.67 1.67
CA LEU A 11 -6.14 12.48 0.86
C LEU A 11 -5.12 12.37 -0.27
N PHE A 12 -4.84 13.46 -0.98
CA PHE A 12 -3.82 13.51 -2.00
C PHE A 12 -2.43 13.15 -1.45
N ALA A 13 -2.05 13.70 -0.30
CA ALA A 13 -0.77 13.37 0.35
C ALA A 13 -0.67 11.87 0.71
N VAL A 14 -1.73 11.27 1.21
CA VAL A 14 -1.79 9.82 1.50
C VAL A 14 -1.66 8.99 0.23
N VAL A 15 -2.32 9.39 -0.85
CA VAL A 15 -2.22 8.70 -2.16
C VAL A 15 -0.81 8.81 -2.74
N VAL A 16 -0.18 9.99 -2.66
CA VAL A 16 1.21 10.19 -3.11
C VAL A 16 2.17 9.32 -2.30
N LEU A 17 2.04 9.30 -0.97
CA LEU A 17 2.84 8.45 -0.09
C LEU A 17 2.65 6.96 -0.41
N PHE A 18 1.42 6.53 -0.66
CA PHE A 18 1.10 5.17 -1.10
C PHE A 18 1.85 4.83 -2.39
N TRP A 19 1.77 5.69 -3.41
CA TRP A 19 2.43 5.44 -4.70
C TRP A 19 3.96 5.44 -4.57
N LEU A 20 4.53 6.31 -3.74
CA LEU A 20 5.96 6.33 -3.46
C LEU A 20 6.43 4.99 -2.89
N LEU A 21 5.75 4.46 -1.87
CA LEU A 21 6.07 3.16 -1.30
C LEU A 21 5.89 2.02 -2.30
N VAL A 22 4.84 2.07 -3.14
CA VAL A 22 4.64 1.08 -4.21
C VAL A 22 5.80 1.09 -5.19
N VAL A 23 6.24 2.26 -5.64
CA VAL A 23 7.36 2.40 -6.58
C VAL A 23 8.65 1.88 -5.97
N GLU A 24 8.95 2.25 -4.72
CA GLU A 24 10.11 1.73 -3.97
C GLU A 24 10.09 0.19 -3.92
N ARG A 25 8.94 -0.42 -3.61
CA ARG A 25 8.80 -1.88 -3.59
C ARG A 25 8.98 -2.51 -4.96
N ILE A 26 8.44 -1.91 -6.02
CA ILE A 26 8.64 -2.39 -7.39
C ILE A 26 10.13 -2.36 -7.73
N ILE A 27 10.82 -1.26 -7.47
CA ILE A 27 12.27 -1.13 -7.72
C ILE A 27 13.06 -2.19 -6.93
N TYR A 28 12.73 -2.41 -5.66
CA TYR A 28 13.36 -3.45 -4.86
C TYR A 28 13.19 -4.84 -5.49
N LEU A 29 11.96 -5.19 -5.88
CA LEU A 29 11.63 -6.51 -6.43
C LEU A 29 12.29 -6.78 -7.78
N PHE A 30 12.39 -5.78 -8.66
CA PHE A 30 12.94 -5.96 -10.00
C PHE A 30 14.47 -5.78 -10.06
N VAL A 31 15.06 -4.95 -9.21
CA VAL A 31 16.49 -4.58 -9.32
C VAL A 31 17.35 -5.17 -8.20
N HIS A 32 16.89 -5.08 -6.94
CA HIS A 32 17.71 -5.44 -5.77
C HIS A 32 17.58 -6.91 -5.39
N TYR A 33 16.35 -7.43 -5.36
CA TYR A 33 16.07 -8.81 -5.02
C TYR A 33 16.79 -9.86 -5.90
N PRO A 34 16.84 -9.74 -7.25
CA PRO A 34 17.54 -10.74 -8.06
C PRO A 34 19.03 -10.85 -7.75
N LYS A 35 19.68 -9.74 -7.36
CA LYS A 35 21.10 -9.74 -6.95
C LYS A 35 21.30 -10.54 -5.66
N HIS A 36 20.53 -10.25 -4.62
CA HIS A 36 20.58 -10.99 -3.35
C HIS A 36 20.23 -12.46 -3.50
N LYS A 37 19.22 -12.77 -4.32
CA LYS A 37 18.84 -14.15 -4.65
C LYS A 37 20.02 -14.90 -5.26
N SER A 38 20.70 -14.30 -6.23
CA SER A 38 21.87 -14.91 -6.88
C SER A 38 23.03 -15.12 -5.89
N GLU A 39 23.25 -14.19 -4.96
CA GLU A 39 24.28 -14.31 -3.91
C GLU A 39 24.02 -15.49 -2.99
N TRP A 40 22.79 -15.64 -2.47
CA TRP A 40 22.43 -16.76 -1.60
C TRP A 40 22.54 -18.10 -2.32
N LEU A 41 22.10 -18.17 -3.58
CA LEU A 41 22.24 -19.39 -4.38
C LEU A 41 23.70 -19.74 -4.66
N ALA A 42 24.55 -18.75 -4.96
CA ALA A 42 25.98 -18.96 -5.16
C ALA A 42 26.68 -19.41 -3.87
N GLN A 43 26.31 -18.83 -2.72
CA GLN A 43 26.82 -19.25 -1.42
C GLN A 43 26.36 -20.67 -1.06
N TRP A 44 25.12 -21.02 -1.37
CA TRP A 44 24.60 -22.37 -1.18
C TRP A 44 25.37 -23.38 -2.04
N ALA A 45 25.48 -23.13 -3.35
CA ALA A 45 26.15 -24.03 -4.30
C ALA A 45 27.64 -24.27 -4.01
N ARG A 46 28.31 -23.34 -3.31
CA ARG A 46 29.72 -23.49 -2.91
C ARG A 46 29.92 -24.38 -1.67
N ARG A 47 28.87 -24.66 -0.89
CA ARG A 47 29.00 -25.52 0.31
C ARG A 47 29.10 -26.98 -0.12
N SER A 48 30.01 -27.72 0.50
CA SER A 48 30.18 -29.16 0.27
C SER A 48 29.21 -30.05 1.06
N ASP A 49 28.56 -29.50 2.10
CA ASP A 49 27.63 -30.23 2.97
C ASP A 49 26.27 -29.53 3.01
N HIS A 50 25.25 -30.25 2.52
CA HIS A 50 23.86 -29.80 2.45
C HIS A 50 22.93 -30.54 3.43
N HIS A 51 23.42 -31.57 4.13
CA HIS A 51 22.60 -32.46 4.97
C HIS A 51 22.76 -32.21 6.46
N SER A 52 23.88 -31.63 6.90
CA SER A 52 24.07 -31.31 8.31
C SER A 52 22.98 -30.39 8.85
N TRP A 53 22.73 -30.52 10.15
CA TRP A 53 21.81 -29.63 10.87
C TRP A 53 22.23 -28.16 10.71
N HIS A 54 23.54 -27.88 10.75
CA HIS A 54 24.08 -26.53 10.61
C HIS A 54 23.77 -25.91 9.22
N SER A 55 23.94 -26.66 8.13
CA SER A 55 23.60 -26.18 6.79
C SER A 55 22.10 -25.93 6.61
N ARG A 56 21.25 -26.77 7.22
CA ARG A 56 19.79 -26.52 7.26
C ARG A 56 19.42 -25.26 8.02
N ALA A 57 20.04 -25.03 9.18
CA ALA A 57 19.82 -23.82 9.99
C ALA A 57 20.20 -22.53 9.22
N ILE A 58 21.32 -22.53 8.49
CA ILE A 58 21.74 -21.40 7.66
C ILE A 58 20.73 -21.12 6.55
N ARG A 59 20.29 -22.16 5.83
CA ARG A 59 19.29 -22.03 4.77
C ARG A 59 17.99 -21.44 5.29
N ASP A 60 17.50 -21.95 6.41
CA ASP A 60 16.26 -21.48 7.02
C ASP A 60 16.41 -20.02 7.51
N GLY A 61 17.60 -19.64 7.98
CA GLY A 61 17.96 -18.25 8.27
C GLY A 61 17.91 -17.33 7.04
N TRP A 62 18.47 -17.75 5.90
CA TRP A 62 18.38 -16.99 4.65
C TRP A 62 16.94 -16.87 4.13
N LEU A 63 16.14 -17.94 4.23
CA LEU A 63 14.72 -17.91 3.87
C LEU A 63 13.93 -16.95 4.76
N ALA A 64 14.19 -16.95 6.07
CA ALA A 64 13.58 -16.01 7.00
C ALA A 64 13.96 -14.56 6.66
N GLN A 65 15.24 -14.28 6.41
CA GLN A 65 15.71 -12.95 6.03
C GLN A 65 15.11 -12.48 4.71
N ALA A 66 15.08 -13.35 3.69
CA ALA A 66 14.47 -13.07 2.40
C ALA A 66 12.98 -12.72 2.56
N ARG A 67 12.26 -13.47 3.40
CA ARG A 67 10.85 -13.20 3.69
C ARG A 67 10.66 -11.87 4.41
N ILE A 68 11.48 -11.53 5.40
CA ILE A 68 11.39 -10.22 6.07
C ILE A 68 11.56 -9.09 5.05
N ASN A 69 12.61 -9.16 4.22
CA ASN A 69 12.91 -8.12 3.23
C ASN A 69 11.83 -8.05 2.12
N LEU A 70 11.31 -9.19 1.65
CA LEU A 70 10.26 -9.28 0.64
C LEU A 70 8.89 -8.79 1.12
N PHE A 71 8.61 -8.80 2.42
CA PHE A 71 7.32 -8.33 2.96
C PHE A 71 7.41 -6.99 3.69
N GLN A 72 8.62 -6.42 3.82
CA GLN A 72 8.84 -5.09 4.40
C GLN A 72 7.95 -4.03 3.74
N HIS A 73 7.43 -3.09 4.54
CA HIS A 73 6.51 -2.01 4.13
C HIS A 73 5.15 -2.42 3.53
N THR A 74 4.92 -3.70 3.24
CA THR A 74 3.66 -4.18 2.63
C THR A 74 2.47 -3.96 3.56
N ASN A 75 2.67 -4.14 4.88
CA ASN A 75 1.66 -3.83 5.89
C ASN A 75 1.35 -2.32 5.97
N THR A 76 2.36 -1.46 5.82
CA THR A 76 2.17 0.00 5.79
C THR A 76 1.36 0.42 4.58
N ILE A 77 1.65 -0.15 3.41
CA ILE A 77 0.86 0.06 2.18
C ILE A 77 -0.60 -0.35 2.41
N LYS A 78 -0.85 -1.52 3.01
CA LYS A 78 -2.21 -1.96 3.35
C LYS A 78 -2.94 -0.97 4.26
N LEU A 79 -2.24 -0.44 5.27
CA LEU A 79 -2.80 0.54 6.20
C LEU A 79 -3.18 1.84 5.48
N LEU A 80 -2.32 2.36 4.60
CA LEU A 80 -2.63 3.58 3.81
C LEU A 80 -3.87 3.39 2.94
N VAL A 81 -4.01 2.23 2.29
CA VAL A 81 -5.20 1.88 1.48
C VAL A 81 -6.47 1.86 2.33
N SER A 82 -6.40 1.29 3.54
CA SER A 82 -7.54 1.26 4.48
C SER A 82 -7.89 2.63 5.06
N LEU A 83 -6.96 3.58 5.09
CA LEU A 83 -7.21 4.96 5.55
C LEU A 83 -7.91 5.83 4.50
N CYS A 84 -7.66 5.62 3.21
CA CYS A 84 -8.28 6.39 2.11
C CYS A 84 -9.81 6.55 2.22
N PRO A 85 -10.62 5.49 2.44
CA PRO A 85 -12.08 5.62 2.53
C PRO A 85 -12.52 6.32 3.82
N MET A 86 -11.78 6.14 4.92
CA MET A 86 -12.05 6.82 6.19
C MET A 86 -11.81 8.32 6.08
N LEU A 87 -10.75 8.74 5.39
CA LEU A 87 -10.49 10.14 5.08
C LEU A 87 -11.55 10.74 4.16
N GLY A 88 -12.02 9.97 3.17
CA GLY A 88 -13.14 10.37 2.32
C GLY A 88 -14.41 10.65 3.13
N LEU A 89 -14.78 9.73 4.02
CA LEU A 89 -15.94 9.89 4.91
C LEU A 89 -15.81 11.14 5.81
N LEU A 90 -14.63 11.37 6.38
CA LEU A 90 -14.33 12.58 7.14
C LEU A 90 -14.55 13.86 6.31
N GLY A 91 -14.18 13.83 5.03
CA GLY A 91 -14.43 14.91 4.07
C GLY A 91 -15.91 15.21 3.87
N THR A 92 -16.76 14.17 3.84
CA THR A 92 -18.21 14.36 3.75
C THR A 92 -18.80 14.92 5.04
N VAL A 93 -18.37 14.44 6.21
CA VAL A 93 -18.84 14.99 7.49
C VAL A 93 -18.47 16.48 7.62
N THR A 94 -17.21 16.83 7.35
CA THR A 94 -16.75 18.23 7.41
C THR A 94 -17.42 19.12 6.36
N GLY A 95 -17.67 18.60 5.15
CA GLY A 95 -18.41 19.32 4.10
C GLY A 95 -19.87 19.56 4.48
N MET A 96 -20.55 18.57 5.08
CA MET A 96 -21.93 18.73 5.55
C MET A 96 -22.05 19.76 6.67
N ILE A 97 -21.09 19.80 7.61
CA ILE A 97 -21.05 20.82 8.67
C ILE A 97 -20.97 22.23 8.04
N ALA A 98 -20.09 22.42 7.05
CA ALA A 98 -19.97 23.71 6.36
C ALA A 98 -21.27 24.12 5.62
N VAL A 99 -22.01 23.16 5.05
CA VAL A 99 -23.31 23.45 4.43
C VAL A 99 -24.32 23.95 5.48
N PHE A 100 -24.40 23.28 6.64
CA PHE A 100 -25.33 23.68 7.70
C PHE A 100 -24.96 25.03 8.34
N ASP A 101 -23.67 25.34 8.49
CA ASP A 101 -23.22 26.65 8.99
C ASP A 101 -23.66 27.79 8.07
N VAL A 102 -23.56 27.60 6.75
CA VAL A 102 -24.01 28.59 5.76
C VAL A 102 -25.52 28.80 5.83
N MET A 103 -26.30 27.73 6.02
CA MET A 103 -27.75 27.83 6.21
C MET A 103 -28.12 28.61 7.47
N ALA A 104 -27.43 28.35 8.59
CA ALA A 104 -27.68 29.01 9.86
C ALA A 104 -27.40 30.53 9.80
N LEU A 105 -26.39 30.93 9.02
CA LEU A 105 -26.02 32.35 8.85
C LEU A 105 -26.90 33.12 7.87
N GLN A 106 -27.37 32.47 6.79
CA GLN A 106 -28.07 33.15 5.69
C GLN A 106 -29.60 33.05 5.76
N GLY A 107 -30.17 32.25 6.66
CA GLY A 107 -31.60 32.26 7.02
C GLY A 107 -32.58 31.76 5.95
N ASN A 108 -32.17 31.62 4.69
CA ASN A 108 -32.91 30.96 3.61
C ASN A 108 -31.96 30.68 2.42
N SER A 109 -31.20 29.58 2.47
CA SER A 109 -30.30 29.22 1.36
C SER A 109 -31.11 28.78 0.14
N GLU A 110 -30.85 29.38 -1.03
CA GLU A 110 -31.38 28.87 -2.29
C GLU A 110 -31.16 27.36 -2.40
N PRO A 111 -32.19 26.55 -2.76
CA PRO A 111 -32.05 25.10 -2.90
C PRO A 111 -30.88 24.68 -3.81
N LYS A 112 -30.56 25.52 -4.80
CA LYS A 112 -29.45 25.34 -5.72
C LYS A 112 -28.08 25.40 -5.02
N GLN A 113 -27.92 26.29 -4.04
CA GLN A 113 -26.67 26.43 -3.28
C GLN A 113 -26.50 25.26 -2.30
N MET A 114 -27.59 24.82 -1.66
CA MET A 114 -27.57 23.61 -0.83
C MET A 114 -27.17 22.38 -1.65
N ALA A 115 -27.79 22.18 -2.82
CA ALA A 115 -27.48 21.05 -3.70
C ALA A 115 -25.99 21.06 -4.13
N ALA A 116 -25.45 22.24 -4.45
CA ALA A 116 -24.03 22.39 -4.76
C ALA A 116 -23.14 22.01 -3.57
N GLY A 117 -23.41 22.54 -2.36
CA GLY A 117 -22.63 22.21 -1.16
C GLY A 117 -22.67 20.72 -0.80
N ILE A 118 -23.83 20.09 -0.96
CA ILE A 118 -24.00 18.65 -0.74
C ILE A 118 -23.16 17.85 -1.73
N ALA A 119 -23.24 18.16 -3.02
CA ALA A 119 -22.44 17.50 -4.04
C ALA A 119 -20.93 17.65 -3.73
N MET A 120 -20.50 18.86 -3.33
CA MET A 120 -19.10 19.11 -2.96
C MET A 120 -18.61 18.25 -1.79
N ALA A 121 -19.45 18.03 -0.78
CA ALA A 121 -19.11 17.18 0.36
C ALA A 121 -19.00 15.69 -0.01
N THR A 122 -19.65 15.24 -1.07
CA THR A 122 -19.57 13.82 -1.49
C THR A 122 -18.32 13.50 -2.32
N LEU A 123 -17.68 14.50 -2.93
CA LEU A 123 -16.48 14.31 -3.77
C LEU A 123 -15.30 13.65 -3.04
N PRO A 124 -14.93 14.04 -1.81
CA PRO A 124 -13.86 13.38 -1.06
C PRO A 124 -14.13 11.89 -0.81
N THR A 125 -15.38 11.51 -0.53
CA THR A 125 -15.77 10.10 -0.32
C THR A 125 -15.59 9.29 -1.59
N MET A 126 -16.08 9.81 -2.72
CA MET A 126 -15.89 9.16 -4.02
C MET A 126 -14.40 9.01 -4.35
N ALA A 127 -13.60 10.06 -4.18
CA ALA A 127 -12.16 10.02 -4.43
C ALA A 127 -11.44 9.01 -3.53
N GLY A 128 -11.78 8.95 -2.23
CA GLY A 128 -11.20 8.01 -1.29
C GLY A 128 -11.54 6.56 -1.59
N MET A 129 -12.77 6.26 -2.02
CA MET A 129 -13.17 4.92 -2.43
C MET A 129 -12.44 4.47 -3.70
N VAL A 130 -12.33 5.34 -4.70
CA VAL A 130 -11.59 5.02 -5.95
C VAL A 130 -10.11 4.76 -5.64
N ALA A 131 -9.49 5.62 -4.83
CA ALA A 131 -8.11 5.44 -4.41
C ALA A 131 -7.91 4.13 -3.63
N ALA A 132 -8.84 3.78 -2.73
CA ALA A 132 -8.78 2.55 -1.96
C ALA A 132 -8.94 1.29 -2.84
N LEU A 133 -9.85 1.32 -3.81
CA LEU A 133 -10.09 0.21 -4.73
C LEU A 133 -8.83 -0.10 -5.55
N VAL A 134 -8.26 0.93 -6.19
CA VAL A 134 -7.03 0.79 -6.98
C VAL A 134 -5.87 0.36 -6.07
N GLY A 135 -5.74 0.98 -4.89
CA GLY A 135 -4.69 0.67 -3.94
C GLY A 135 -4.75 -0.77 -3.42
N MET A 136 -5.94 -1.30 -3.16
CA MET A 136 -6.15 -2.68 -2.72
C MET A 136 -5.75 -3.68 -3.82
N PHE A 137 -6.09 -3.40 -5.07
CA PHE A 137 -5.69 -4.22 -6.21
C PHE A 137 -4.16 -4.28 -6.34
N VAL A 138 -3.49 -3.13 -6.30
CA VAL A 138 -2.03 -3.03 -6.38
C VAL A 138 -1.36 -3.76 -5.21
N HIS A 139 -1.83 -3.55 -3.98
CA HIS A 139 -1.32 -4.24 -2.80
C HIS A 139 -1.46 -5.77 -2.92
N ALA A 140 -2.62 -6.27 -3.38
CA ALA A 140 -2.82 -7.69 -3.58
C ALA A 140 -1.85 -8.29 -4.62
N ARG A 141 -1.59 -7.57 -5.72
CA ARG A 141 -0.60 -7.99 -6.73
C ARG A 141 0.82 -8.00 -6.18
N LEU A 142 1.22 -6.97 -5.43
CA LEU A 142 2.53 -6.91 -4.79
C LEU A 142 2.74 -8.07 -3.81
N VAL A 143 1.78 -8.32 -2.92
CA VAL A 143 1.82 -9.46 -1.99
C VAL A 143 1.96 -10.79 -2.73
N LYS A 144 1.23 -10.98 -3.84
CA LYS A 144 1.32 -12.19 -4.65
C LYS A 144 2.72 -12.36 -5.25
N LEU A 145 3.31 -11.28 -5.76
CA LEU A 145 4.69 -11.30 -6.29
C LEU A 145 5.70 -11.67 -5.20
N CYS A 146 5.60 -11.05 -4.01
CA CYS A 146 6.50 -11.36 -2.89
C CYS A 146 6.41 -12.83 -2.45
N ARG A 147 5.20 -13.40 -2.40
CA ARG A 147 5.01 -14.84 -2.12
C ARG A 147 5.66 -15.70 -3.19
N ASN A 148 5.41 -15.42 -4.46
CA ASN A 148 5.98 -16.19 -5.57
C ASN A 148 7.52 -16.18 -5.55
N TYR A 149 8.13 -15.03 -5.25
CA TYR A 149 9.58 -14.94 -5.11
C TYR A 149 10.10 -15.72 -3.90
N SER A 150 9.42 -15.65 -2.76
CA SER A 150 9.76 -16.44 -1.58
C SER A 150 9.70 -17.95 -1.88
N TYR A 151 8.64 -18.41 -2.54
CA TYR A 151 8.50 -19.81 -2.93
C TYR A 151 9.56 -20.24 -3.96
N SER A 152 9.86 -19.39 -4.95
CA SER A 152 10.89 -19.67 -5.94
C SER A 152 12.27 -19.84 -5.31
N LEU A 153 12.63 -18.99 -4.35
CA LEU A 153 13.89 -19.10 -3.61
C LEU A 153 13.95 -20.39 -2.79
N GLU A 154 12.88 -20.70 -2.07
CA GLU A 154 12.78 -21.94 -1.27
C GLU A 154 12.92 -23.19 -2.14
N GLN A 155 12.21 -23.24 -3.27
CA GLN A 155 12.29 -24.37 -4.20
C GLN A 155 13.70 -24.54 -4.75
N GLN A 156 14.37 -23.46 -5.13
CA GLN A 156 15.72 -23.53 -5.69
C GLN A 156 16.75 -24.01 -4.66
N LEU A 157 16.68 -23.51 -3.42
CA LEU A 157 17.55 -23.96 -2.33
C LEU A 157 17.32 -25.44 -1.96
N ARG A 158 16.08 -25.94 -2.09
CA ARG A 158 15.76 -27.36 -1.88
C ARG A 158 16.15 -28.26 -3.05
N SER A 159 16.08 -27.76 -4.29
CA SER A 159 16.38 -28.56 -5.49
C SER A 159 17.86 -28.86 -5.72
N GLN A 160 18.77 -28.15 -5.03
CA GLN A 160 20.22 -28.41 -5.06
C GLN A 160 20.66 -29.41 -3.97
N GLN A 161 19.75 -30.23 -3.46
CA GLN A 161 20.04 -31.31 -2.52
C GLN A 161 20.19 -32.64 -3.25
#